data_AF-A0A9Q0YW51-F1
#
_entry.id   AF-A0A9Q0YW51-F1
#
_cell.length_a   1.000
_cell.length_b   1.000
_cell.length_c   1.000
_cell.angle_alpha   90.00
_cell.angle_beta   90.00
_cell.angle_gamma   90.00
#
_symmetry.space_group_name_H-M   'P 1'
#
loop_
_entity.id
_entity.type
_entity.pdbx_description
1 polymer ?
#
loop_
_entity_poly.entity_id
_entity_poly.type
_entity_poly.pdbx_seq_one_letter_code
_entity_poly.pdbx_strand_id
1 'polypeptide(L)'
;MMLGKVGFGFDVDEEIYDAVVICNGHYTEPRIAQIPGISSWPGKQMHSHNYRTPEGFQDQVAILIGSSASSFDLSREIAGVAKEVHVTSRSVADETYQEQPGFDNIWLHSMIESAHADGSVVFRNGRVVVADIIIHCTGYKYHFPFLDTNGIVTMDDNRVAPLYKHVFPPVLAPWLSFVGLPWKVVPFPLFELQTKWIAGVLSGHIALPTPEEMMEDVKAFYLTLEASNIPKYRTHNLGVCQFEYDNWLASQCDCPGIEEWRVQMYDAAGKSKLLRPEIYRDEMDDDDLVLEAYADFKKYTSKSQSSSCFSQ
;
A
#
# COMPACT_ATOMS: atom_id res chain seq x y z
N MET A 1 -10.28 -26.11 -3.06
CA MET A 1 -9.15 -25.53 -3.81
C MET A 1 -7.86 -26.08 -3.19
N MET A 2 -6.96 -26.71 -3.97
CA MET A 2 -5.70 -27.22 -3.41
C MET A 2 -4.63 -26.13 -3.48
N LEU A 3 -3.98 -25.83 -2.35
CA LEU A 3 -2.85 -24.91 -2.27
C LEU A 3 -1.55 -25.68 -2.59
N GLY A 4 -0.71 -25.11 -3.46
CA GLY A 4 0.47 -25.80 -4.02
C GLY A 4 1.58 -26.09 -3.00
N LYS A 5 2.25 -27.25 -3.16
CA LYS A 5 3.32 -27.76 -2.29
C LYS A 5 4.65 -27.01 -2.49
N VAL A 6 5.21 -26.48 -1.40
CA VAL A 6 6.64 -26.14 -1.31
C VAL A 6 7.32 -27.24 -0.51
N GLY A 7 8.23 -27.98 -1.17
CA GLY A 7 8.94 -29.11 -0.59
C GLY A 7 9.99 -28.71 0.44
N PHE A 8 9.59 -28.66 1.71
CA PHE A 8 10.47 -28.88 2.85
C PHE A 8 9.79 -29.92 3.74
N GLY A 9 10.56 -30.86 4.31
CA GLY A 9 10.08 -32.04 5.05
C GLY A 9 9.39 -31.73 6.38
N PHE A 10 8.34 -30.94 6.33
CA PHE A 10 7.33 -30.77 7.36
C PHE A 10 6.18 -31.73 7.06
N ASP A 11 5.53 -32.25 8.10
CA ASP A 11 4.25 -32.94 7.93
C ASP A 11 3.27 -31.92 7.34
N VAL A 12 2.74 -32.21 6.14
CA VAL A 12 1.83 -31.32 5.44
C VAL A 12 0.42 -31.79 5.73
N ASP A 13 -0.26 -31.09 6.62
CA ASP A 13 -1.69 -31.27 6.84
C ASP A 13 -2.47 -30.58 5.70
N GLU A 14 -3.33 -31.35 5.04
CA GLU A 14 -4.21 -30.85 3.98
C GLU A 14 -5.66 -30.85 4.50
N GLU A 15 -6.32 -29.69 4.42
CA GLU A 15 -7.72 -29.52 4.83
C GLU A 15 -8.56 -28.99 3.67
N ILE A 16 -9.84 -29.39 3.64
CA ILE A 16 -10.80 -28.99 2.60
C ILE A 16 -11.74 -27.94 3.19
N TYR A 17 -11.86 -26.82 2.47
CA TYR A 17 -12.75 -25.71 2.81
C TYR A 17 -13.69 -25.43 1.64
N ASP A 18 -14.92 -25.01 1.96
CA ASP A 18 -15.89 -24.55 0.96
C ASP A 18 -15.45 -23.25 0.29
N ALA A 19 -14.88 -22.32 1.08
CA ALA A 19 -14.40 -21.03 0.60
C ALA A 19 -13.02 -20.68 1.17
N VAL A 20 -12.25 -19.90 0.41
CA VAL A 20 -10.94 -19.37 0.77
C VAL A 20 -10.95 -17.84 0.65
N VAL A 21 -10.57 -17.16 1.73
CA VAL A 21 -10.39 -15.70 1.76
C VAL A 21 -8.90 -15.39 1.90
N ILE A 22 -8.32 -14.74 0.90
CA ILE A 22 -6.88 -14.43 0.86
C ILE A 22 -6.61 -13.09 1.54
N CYS A 23 -5.86 -13.16 2.65
CA CYS A 23 -5.53 -12.01 3.50
C CYS A 23 -4.01 -11.92 3.80
N ASN A 24 -3.13 -12.43 2.92
CA ASN A 24 -1.68 -12.52 3.19
C ASN A 24 -0.92 -11.18 3.04
N GLY A 25 -1.64 -10.09 2.75
CA GLY A 25 -1.06 -8.77 2.54
C GLY A 25 -0.25 -8.65 1.25
N HIS A 26 0.33 -7.46 1.04
CA HIS A 26 1.06 -7.13 -0.19
C HIS A 26 2.22 -6.13 0.04
N TYR A 27 2.79 -6.14 1.25
CA TYR A 27 3.94 -5.30 1.64
C TYR A 27 5.15 -6.13 2.11
N THR A 28 5.35 -7.28 1.46
CA THR A 28 6.47 -8.21 1.77
C THR A 28 7.37 -8.41 0.56
N GLU A 29 6.81 -8.79 -0.61
CA GLU A 29 7.60 -9.06 -1.82
C GLU A 29 8.07 -7.73 -2.47
N PRO A 30 9.38 -7.42 -2.47
CA PRO A 30 9.87 -6.11 -2.87
C PRO A 30 9.86 -5.89 -4.39
N ARG A 31 9.66 -4.64 -4.81
CA ARG A 31 9.95 -4.18 -6.17
C ARG A 31 11.30 -3.50 -6.18
N ILE A 32 12.24 -3.98 -7.00
CA ILE A 32 13.61 -3.45 -7.09
C ILE A 32 13.75 -2.60 -8.36
N ALA A 33 14.34 -1.40 -8.21
CA ALA A 33 14.65 -0.52 -9.33
C ALA A 33 15.80 -1.09 -10.16
N GLN A 34 15.71 -0.95 -11.48
CA GLN A 34 16.84 -1.26 -12.36
C GLN A 34 17.71 -0.01 -12.50
N ILE A 35 19.00 -0.16 -12.26
CA ILE A 35 19.98 0.92 -12.29
C ILE A 35 21.12 0.50 -13.23
N PRO A 36 21.37 1.22 -14.34
CA PRO A 36 22.50 0.91 -15.21
C PRO A 36 23.84 0.93 -14.45
N GLY A 37 24.70 -0.07 -14.69
CA GLY A 37 26.03 -0.16 -14.07
C GLY A 37 26.06 -0.68 -12.63
N ILE A 38 24.90 -0.91 -12.01
CA ILE A 38 24.78 -1.25 -10.58
C ILE A 38 25.51 -2.52 -10.15
N SER A 39 25.74 -3.47 -11.07
CA SER A 39 26.48 -4.71 -10.79
C SER A 39 27.97 -4.47 -10.52
N SER A 40 28.50 -3.32 -10.93
CA SER A 40 29.89 -2.92 -10.69
C SER A 40 30.04 -1.96 -9.50
N TRP A 41 28.95 -1.38 -9.02
CA TRP A 41 28.97 -0.40 -7.93
C TRP A 41 29.27 -1.09 -6.59
N PRO A 42 30.26 -0.62 -5.82
CA PRO A 42 30.81 -1.34 -4.67
C PRO A 42 30.00 -1.17 -3.37
N GLY A 43 29.05 -0.24 -3.31
CA GLY A 43 28.31 0.06 -2.10
C GLY A 43 27.24 -0.99 -1.74
N LYS A 44 26.56 -0.76 -0.61
CA LYS A 44 25.52 -1.66 -0.10
C LYS A 44 24.18 -1.36 -0.76
N GLN A 45 23.48 -2.40 -1.21
CA GLN A 45 22.11 -2.29 -1.72
C GLN A 45 21.14 -2.97 -0.76
N MET A 46 20.00 -2.34 -0.51
CA MET A 46 18.91 -2.95 0.25
C MET A 46 17.54 -2.43 -0.22
N HIS A 47 16.48 -3.18 0.06
CA HIS A 47 15.12 -2.67 -0.05
C HIS A 47 14.66 -2.13 1.31
N SER A 48 13.74 -1.17 1.32
CA SER A 48 13.16 -0.62 2.56
C SER A 48 12.48 -1.68 3.44
N HIS A 49 12.12 -2.83 2.86
CA HIS A 49 11.62 -4.00 3.60
C HIS A 49 12.61 -4.52 4.63
N ASN A 50 13.91 -4.39 4.37
CA ASN A 50 14.99 -4.89 5.24
C ASN A 50 15.57 -3.80 6.16
N TYR A 51 15.16 -2.54 5.99
CA TYR A 51 15.52 -1.48 6.91
C TYR A 51 14.91 -1.73 8.29
N ARG A 52 15.66 -1.49 9.36
CA ARG A 52 15.19 -1.68 10.74
C ARG A 52 15.46 -0.47 11.60
N THR A 53 16.68 0.06 11.55
CA THR A 53 17.14 1.14 12.41
C THR A 53 18.21 1.97 11.68
N PRO A 54 18.42 3.23 12.10
CA PRO A 54 19.30 4.14 11.38
C PRO A 54 20.80 3.95 11.69
N GLU A 55 21.20 3.22 12.74
CA GLU A 55 22.60 3.20 13.21
C GLU A 55 23.60 2.70 12.14
N GLY A 56 23.15 1.82 11.24
CA GLY A 56 23.96 1.34 10.10
C GLY A 56 24.29 2.43 9.06
N PHE A 57 23.73 3.62 9.20
CA PHE A 57 23.88 4.77 8.31
C PHE A 57 24.74 5.89 8.93
N GLN A 58 25.28 5.71 10.14
CA GLN A 58 26.11 6.72 10.80
C GLN A 58 27.25 7.20 9.89
N ASP A 59 27.30 8.50 9.64
CA ASP A 59 28.29 9.18 8.79
C ASP A 59 28.38 8.65 7.34
N GLN A 60 27.37 7.90 6.88
CA GLN A 60 27.29 7.37 5.50
C GLN A 60 26.59 8.36 4.56
N VAL A 61 26.85 8.22 3.26
CA VAL A 61 26.07 8.84 2.19
C VAL A 61 25.06 7.83 1.64
N ALA A 62 23.77 8.12 1.82
CA ALA A 62 22.68 7.22 1.45
C ALA A 62 21.83 7.78 0.31
N ILE A 63 21.48 6.94 -0.67
CA ILE A 63 20.54 7.26 -1.75
C ILE A 63 19.26 6.45 -1.56
N LEU A 64 18.09 7.11 -1.50
CA LEU A 64 16.78 6.46 -1.42
C LEU A 64 16.03 6.59 -2.74
N ILE A 65 15.65 5.45 -3.33
CA ILE A 65 14.94 5.41 -4.62
C ILE A 65 13.44 5.33 -4.41
N GLY A 66 12.73 6.38 -4.77
CA GLY A 66 11.28 6.54 -4.61
C GLY A 66 10.94 7.75 -3.76
N SER A 67 9.73 8.29 -3.92
CA SER A 67 9.28 9.49 -3.19
C SER A 67 7.87 9.32 -2.62
N SER A 68 7.59 8.15 -2.03
CA SER A 68 6.34 7.89 -1.32
C SER A 68 6.58 7.65 0.18
N ALA A 69 5.57 7.13 0.88
CA ALA A 69 5.57 7.01 2.34
C ALA A 69 6.89 6.46 2.93
N SER A 70 7.38 5.31 2.43
CA SER A 70 8.61 4.71 2.94
C SER A 70 9.83 5.63 2.77
N SER A 71 10.05 6.19 1.57
CA SER A 71 11.21 7.06 1.38
C SER A 71 11.13 8.32 2.23
N PHE A 72 9.93 8.86 2.41
CA PHE A 72 9.71 10.09 3.14
C PHE A 72 9.92 9.93 4.64
N ASP A 73 9.51 8.79 5.22
CA ASP A 73 9.79 8.51 6.63
C ASP A 73 11.26 8.10 6.84
N LEU A 74 11.79 7.21 5.99
CA LEU A 74 13.16 6.73 6.15
C LEU A 74 14.22 7.80 5.88
N SER A 75 14.02 8.69 4.90
CA SER A 75 15.02 9.74 4.62
C SER A 75 15.25 10.62 5.83
N ARG A 76 14.20 10.92 6.60
CA ARG A 76 14.26 11.79 7.77
C ARG A 76 14.87 11.09 8.98
N GLU A 77 14.52 9.83 9.20
CA GLU A 77 15.11 9.03 10.27
C GLU A 77 16.62 8.80 10.03
N ILE A 78 16.98 8.44 8.80
CA ILE A 78 18.38 8.22 8.40
C ILE A 78 19.18 9.53 8.46
N ALA A 79 18.59 10.66 8.06
CA ALA A 79 19.25 11.97 8.13
C ALA A 79 19.67 12.38 9.54
N GLY A 80 19.06 11.80 10.59
CA GLY A 80 19.47 12.04 11.98
C GLY A 80 20.87 11.52 12.33
N VAL A 81 21.43 10.60 11.53
CA VAL A 81 22.75 10.00 11.76
C VAL A 81 23.65 9.99 10.52
N ALA A 82 23.08 10.07 9.32
CA ALA A 82 23.82 10.02 8.07
C ALA A 82 24.53 11.34 7.75
N LYS A 83 25.63 11.25 7.00
CA LYS A 83 26.35 12.41 6.50
C LYS A 83 25.52 13.17 5.47
N GLU A 84 24.97 12.43 4.49
CA GLU A 84 24.16 12.98 3.39
C GLU A 84 23.08 11.97 3.00
N VAL A 85 21.89 12.48 2.66
CA VAL A 85 20.75 11.68 2.17
C VAL A 85 20.24 12.25 0.85
N HIS A 86 20.19 11.41 -0.17
CA HIS A 86 19.74 11.79 -1.51
C HIS A 86 18.49 10.99 -1.87
N VAL A 87 17.34 11.65 -1.90
CA VAL A 87 16.09 11.04 -2.37
C VAL A 87 16.00 11.23 -3.88
N THR A 88 15.69 10.18 -4.62
CA THR A 88 15.47 10.25 -6.07
C THR A 88 14.04 9.86 -6.44
N SER A 89 13.42 10.65 -7.32
CA SER A 89 12.06 10.40 -7.79
C SER A 89 11.98 10.39 -9.31
N ARG A 90 11.17 9.47 -9.84
CA ARG A 90 10.76 9.46 -11.26
C ARG A 90 9.62 10.42 -11.57
N SER A 91 9.08 11.09 -10.56
CA SER A 91 7.90 11.96 -10.68
C SER A 91 8.25 13.44 -10.65
N VAL A 92 9.54 13.78 -10.69
CA VAL A 92 10.05 15.15 -10.78
C VAL A 92 10.78 15.36 -12.11
N ALA A 93 10.99 16.61 -12.51
CA ALA A 93 11.67 16.94 -13.76
C ALA A 93 13.16 16.53 -13.72
N ASP A 94 13.77 16.24 -14.86
CA ASP A 94 15.13 15.69 -14.93
C ASP A 94 16.20 16.59 -14.33
N GLU A 95 16.00 17.91 -14.40
CA GLU A 95 16.84 18.95 -13.83
C GLU A 95 16.71 19.13 -12.30
N THR A 96 15.76 18.41 -11.66
CA THR A 96 15.44 18.63 -10.23
C THR A 96 16.65 18.39 -9.35
N TYR A 97 16.96 19.40 -8.54
CA TYR A 97 17.86 19.33 -7.40
C TYR A 97 17.39 20.33 -6.34
N GLN A 98 16.87 19.84 -5.21
CA GLN A 98 16.28 20.69 -4.18
C GLN A 98 16.71 20.21 -2.79
N GLU A 99 17.09 21.15 -1.93
CA GLU A 99 17.24 20.87 -0.49
C GLU A 99 15.86 20.64 0.12
N GLN A 100 15.75 19.66 0.99
CA GLN A 100 14.51 19.42 1.73
C GLN A 100 14.39 20.48 2.83
N PRO A 101 13.31 21.29 2.87
CA PRO A 101 13.11 22.26 3.94
C PRO A 101 13.17 21.60 5.33
N GLY A 102 13.88 22.24 6.26
CA GLY A 102 14.08 21.75 7.62
C GLY A 102 15.21 20.73 7.79
N PHE A 103 15.94 20.38 6.73
CA PHE A 103 17.08 19.47 6.78
C PHE A 103 18.28 20.02 6.01
N ASP A 104 19.44 20.05 6.66
CA ASP A 104 20.69 20.55 6.07
C ASP A 104 21.43 19.47 5.26
N ASN A 105 20.97 18.22 5.31
CA ASN A 105 21.65 17.06 4.74
C ASN A 105 20.73 16.15 3.89
N ILE A 106 19.57 16.65 3.45
CA ILE A 106 18.67 15.91 2.55
C ILE A 106 18.48 16.67 1.24
N TRP A 107 18.69 15.99 0.11
CA TRP A 107 18.44 16.52 -1.24
C TRP A 107 17.49 15.64 -2.05
N LEU A 108 16.60 16.26 -2.81
CA LEU A 108 15.74 15.64 -3.80
C LEU A 108 16.37 15.78 -5.20
N HIS A 109 16.47 14.66 -5.90
CA HIS A 109 17.00 14.52 -7.26
C HIS A 109 15.95 13.92 -8.20
N SER A 110 16.15 14.11 -9.52
CA SER A 110 15.56 13.20 -10.51
C SER A 110 16.19 11.80 -10.42
N MET A 111 15.80 10.91 -11.32
CA MET A 111 16.25 9.52 -11.41
C MET A 111 17.78 9.39 -11.49
N ILE A 112 18.26 8.26 -11.00
CA ILE A 112 19.62 7.79 -11.25
C ILE A 112 19.74 7.44 -12.74
N GLU A 113 20.76 7.96 -13.38
CA GLU A 113 21.13 7.64 -14.76
C GLU A 113 22.04 6.39 -14.78
N SER A 114 23.06 6.35 -13.93
CA SER A 114 23.97 5.19 -13.82
C SER A 114 24.75 5.15 -12.50
N ALA A 115 25.29 3.98 -12.17
CA ALA A 115 26.20 3.76 -11.05
C ALA A 115 27.52 3.14 -11.54
N HIS A 116 28.63 3.50 -10.90
CA HIS A 116 29.99 3.18 -11.37
C HIS A 116 30.84 2.46 -10.32
N ALA A 117 31.92 1.82 -10.80
CA ALA A 117 32.81 0.99 -9.97
C ALA A 117 33.65 1.77 -8.94
N ASP A 118 33.78 3.08 -9.10
CA ASP A 118 34.45 3.97 -8.15
C ASP A 118 33.53 4.42 -6.99
N GLY A 119 32.31 3.89 -6.91
CA GLY A 119 31.32 4.26 -5.90
C GLY A 119 30.42 5.43 -6.29
N SER A 120 30.69 6.09 -7.43
CA SER A 120 29.88 7.21 -7.89
C SER A 120 28.54 6.78 -8.49
N VAL A 121 27.53 7.61 -8.25
CA VAL A 121 26.18 7.50 -8.81
C VAL A 121 25.85 8.81 -9.51
N VAL A 122 25.51 8.72 -10.78
CA VAL A 122 25.18 9.85 -11.65
C VAL A 122 23.66 9.95 -11.75
N PHE A 123 23.12 11.13 -11.47
CA PHE A 123 21.72 11.46 -11.64
C PHE A 123 21.47 12.11 -13.00
N ARG A 124 20.22 12.11 -13.47
CA ARG A 124 19.85 12.69 -14.76
C ARG A 124 20.08 14.19 -14.89
N ASN A 125 20.12 14.92 -13.78
CA ASN A 125 20.53 16.32 -13.74
C ASN A 125 22.05 16.51 -13.94
N GLY A 126 22.82 15.44 -14.16
CA GLY A 126 24.28 15.45 -14.32
C GLY A 126 25.07 15.52 -13.01
N ARG A 127 24.39 15.59 -11.85
CA ARG A 127 25.07 15.55 -10.55
C ARG A 127 25.61 14.16 -10.27
N VAL A 128 26.72 14.14 -9.54
CA VAL A 128 27.43 12.93 -9.16
C VAL A 128 27.57 12.90 -7.65
N VAL A 129 27.21 11.77 -7.04
CA VAL A 129 27.37 11.52 -5.60
C VAL A 129 28.14 10.23 -5.42
N VAL A 130 29.20 10.26 -4.62
CA VAL A 130 29.86 9.03 -4.15
C VAL A 130 29.06 8.54 -2.95
N ALA A 131 28.37 7.42 -3.10
CA ALA A 131 27.44 6.91 -2.11
C ALA A 131 27.93 5.58 -1.52
N ASP A 132 27.58 5.36 -0.25
CA ASP A 132 27.89 4.12 0.46
C ASP A 132 26.72 3.13 0.38
N ILE A 133 25.48 3.64 0.37
CA ILE A 133 24.27 2.83 0.47
C ILE A 133 23.19 3.30 -0.52
N ILE A 134 22.57 2.36 -1.22
CA ILE A 134 21.36 2.56 -2.01
C ILE A 134 20.21 1.78 -1.37
N ILE A 135 19.12 2.48 -1.06
CA ILE A 135 17.89 1.91 -0.52
C ILE A 135 16.80 2.01 -1.58
N HIS A 136 16.28 0.87 -2.00
CA HIS A 136 15.09 0.79 -2.84
C HIS A 136 13.84 1.02 -1.98
N CYS A 137 13.25 2.22 -2.06
CA CYS A 137 11.95 2.57 -1.49
C CYS A 137 10.85 2.49 -2.57
N THR A 138 10.97 1.50 -3.45
CA THR A 138 10.20 1.36 -4.70
C THR A 138 8.92 0.55 -4.57
N GLY A 139 8.51 0.26 -3.33
CA GLY A 139 7.26 -0.43 -3.02
C GLY A 139 7.35 -1.93 -3.25
N TYR A 140 6.19 -2.56 -3.41
CA TYR A 140 6.04 -4.01 -3.32
C TYR A 140 5.22 -4.56 -4.49
N LYS A 141 5.22 -5.88 -4.63
CA LYS A 141 4.41 -6.63 -5.58
C LYS A 141 3.34 -7.43 -4.86
N TYR A 142 2.19 -7.62 -5.49
CA TYR A 142 1.30 -8.72 -5.10
C TYR A 142 1.99 -10.05 -5.39
N HIS A 143 1.98 -10.95 -4.42
CA HIS A 143 2.64 -12.24 -4.51
C HIS A 143 1.85 -13.30 -3.74
N PHE A 144 1.40 -14.33 -4.46
CA PHE A 144 0.57 -15.42 -3.94
C PHE A 144 1.17 -16.77 -4.38
N PRO A 145 2.37 -17.15 -3.88
CA PRO A 145 3.08 -18.35 -4.36
C PRO A 145 2.32 -19.65 -4.06
N PHE A 146 1.39 -19.61 -3.12
CA PHE A 146 0.53 -20.71 -2.71
C PHE A 146 -0.73 -20.88 -3.59
N LEU A 147 -1.08 -19.87 -4.39
CA LEU A 147 -2.36 -19.81 -5.09
C LEU A 147 -2.26 -20.40 -6.49
N ASP A 148 -2.83 -21.59 -6.69
CA ASP A 148 -3.04 -22.18 -8.01
C ASP A 148 -4.50 -22.06 -8.45
N THR A 149 -4.74 -21.27 -9.49
CA THR A 149 -6.06 -21.05 -10.08
C THR A 149 -6.14 -21.52 -11.52
N ASN A 150 -5.16 -22.28 -12.01
CA ASN A 150 -5.04 -22.64 -13.44
C ASN A 150 -5.13 -21.43 -14.39
N GLY A 151 -4.59 -20.28 -13.96
CA GLY A 151 -4.59 -19.04 -14.75
C GLY A 151 -5.89 -18.24 -14.74
N ILE A 152 -6.89 -18.62 -13.92
CA ILE A 152 -8.12 -17.82 -13.77
C ILE A 152 -7.80 -16.48 -13.11
N VAL A 153 -6.94 -16.45 -12.10
CA VAL A 153 -6.41 -15.23 -11.49
C VAL A 153 -4.96 -15.04 -11.92
N THR A 154 -4.66 -13.88 -12.49
CA THR A 154 -3.36 -13.52 -13.05
C THR A 154 -2.81 -12.28 -12.38
N MET A 155 -1.47 -12.21 -12.35
CA MET A 155 -0.73 -11.05 -11.85
C MET A 155 0.08 -10.47 -13.01
N ASP A 156 -0.29 -9.30 -13.51
CA ASP A 156 0.40 -8.62 -14.62
C ASP A 156 0.65 -7.15 -14.26
N ASP A 157 1.92 -6.72 -14.25
CA ASP A 157 2.36 -5.38 -13.80
C ASP A 157 1.61 -4.92 -12.54
N ASN A 158 1.63 -5.71 -11.48
CA ASN A 158 0.98 -5.42 -10.20
C ASN A 158 -0.56 -5.21 -10.26
N ARG A 159 -1.22 -5.75 -11.28
CA ARG A 159 -2.67 -5.93 -11.34
C ARG A 159 -3.01 -7.38 -11.00
N VAL A 160 -3.84 -7.58 -9.98
CA VAL A 160 -4.51 -8.86 -9.68
C VAL A 160 -5.83 -8.89 -10.45
N ALA A 161 -5.97 -9.81 -11.41
CA ALA A 161 -7.09 -9.77 -12.35
C ALA A 161 -7.58 -11.16 -12.81
N PRO A 162 -8.83 -11.26 -13.27
CA PRO A 162 -9.90 -10.26 -13.14
C PRO A 162 -10.54 -10.33 -11.74
N LEU A 163 -10.88 -9.19 -11.14
CA LEU A 163 -11.53 -9.12 -9.83
C LEU A 163 -12.69 -8.11 -9.82
N TYR A 164 -13.91 -8.61 -9.62
CA TYR A 164 -15.07 -7.81 -9.32
C TYR A 164 -14.86 -7.06 -8.01
N LYS A 165 -14.94 -5.72 -8.08
CA LYS A 165 -14.78 -4.81 -6.95
C LYS A 165 -13.51 -5.06 -6.12
N HIS A 166 -12.43 -5.48 -6.77
CA HIS A 166 -11.13 -5.83 -6.15
C HIS A 166 -11.18 -7.00 -5.14
N VAL A 167 -12.27 -7.77 -5.08
CA VAL A 167 -12.49 -8.82 -4.09
C VAL A 167 -12.69 -10.18 -4.74
N PHE A 168 -13.61 -10.30 -5.70
CA PHE A 168 -14.06 -11.60 -6.20
C PHE A 168 -13.58 -11.89 -7.63
N PRO A 169 -12.88 -13.01 -7.90
CA PRO A 169 -12.69 -13.47 -9.26
C PRO A 169 -14.03 -13.97 -9.81
N PRO A 170 -14.58 -13.40 -10.90
CA PRO A 170 -15.96 -13.66 -11.33
C PRO A 170 -16.30 -15.15 -11.49
N VAL A 171 -15.37 -15.95 -12.01
CA VAL A 171 -15.56 -17.40 -12.26
C VAL A 171 -15.46 -18.25 -10.99
N LEU A 172 -14.78 -17.76 -9.94
CA LEU A 172 -14.54 -18.49 -8.70
C LEU A 172 -15.36 -17.95 -7.52
N ALA A 173 -16.15 -16.90 -7.74
CA ALA A 173 -16.96 -16.31 -6.70
C ALA A 173 -18.14 -17.22 -6.32
N PRO A 174 -18.54 -17.28 -5.03
CA PRO A 174 -17.92 -16.60 -3.88
C PRO A 174 -16.80 -17.42 -3.19
N TRP A 175 -16.45 -18.60 -3.73
CA TRP A 175 -15.57 -19.58 -3.10
C TRP A 175 -14.10 -19.14 -3.01
N LEU A 176 -13.68 -18.17 -3.81
CA LEU A 176 -12.40 -17.49 -3.67
C LEU A 176 -12.63 -15.98 -3.57
N SER A 177 -12.01 -15.34 -2.60
CA SER A 177 -12.04 -13.89 -2.44
C SER A 177 -10.72 -13.34 -1.88
N PHE A 178 -10.52 -12.03 -2.05
CA PHE A 178 -9.34 -11.32 -1.56
C PHE A 178 -9.76 -10.16 -0.68
N VAL A 179 -9.04 -9.97 0.43
CA VAL A 179 -9.22 -8.82 1.32
C VAL A 179 -7.95 -7.98 1.30
N GLY A 180 -8.14 -6.67 1.22
CA GLY A 180 -7.07 -5.68 1.40
C GLY A 180 -6.09 -5.59 0.25
N LEU A 181 -6.51 -5.87 -0.98
CA LEU A 181 -5.71 -5.53 -2.16
C LEU A 181 -5.61 -4.02 -2.40
N PRO A 182 -6.66 -3.18 -2.20
CA PRO A 182 -6.55 -1.76 -2.44
C PRO A 182 -5.42 -1.08 -1.65
N TRP A 183 -4.69 -0.17 -2.30
CA TRP A 183 -3.61 0.61 -1.69
C TRP A 183 -3.85 2.12 -1.83
N LYS A 184 -3.12 2.90 -1.02
CA LYS A 184 -3.41 4.32 -0.73
C LYS A 184 -4.75 4.53 0.00
N VAL A 185 -5.17 3.57 0.80
CA VAL A 185 -6.43 3.57 1.54
C VAL A 185 -6.21 3.64 3.06
N VAL A 186 -7.25 3.98 3.82
CA VAL A 186 -7.35 3.76 5.27
C VAL A 186 -7.74 2.29 5.49
N PRO A 187 -6.81 1.41 5.89
CA PRO A 187 -6.94 -0.02 5.65
C PRO A 187 -8.01 -0.70 6.52
N PHE A 188 -8.07 -0.37 7.81
CA PHE A 188 -8.93 -1.10 8.75
C PHE A 188 -10.43 -1.03 8.43
N PRO A 189 -11.05 0.15 8.22
CA PRO A 189 -12.46 0.23 7.86
C PRO A 189 -12.75 -0.44 6.50
N LEU A 190 -11.87 -0.27 5.51
CA LEU A 190 -12.02 -0.92 4.21
C LEU A 190 -11.99 -2.46 4.34
N PHE A 191 -11.04 -3.01 5.10
CA PHE A 191 -10.94 -4.46 5.31
C PHE A 191 -12.14 -5.00 6.08
N GLU A 192 -12.62 -4.26 7.08
CA GLU A 192 -13.85 -4.58 7.80
C GLU A 192 -15.06 -4.64 6.85
N LEU A 193 -15.23 -3.65 5.97
CA LEU A 193 -16.34 -3.62 5.03
C LEU A 193 -16.23 -4.73 3.96
N GLN A 194 -15.04 -4.99 3.43
CA GLN A 194 -14.82 -6.12 2.52
C GLN A 194 -15.17 -7.46 3.18
N THR A 195 -14.72 -7.67 4.42
CA THR A 195 -14.98 -8.93 5.14
C THR A 195 -16.44 -9.09 5.54
N LYS A 196 -17.14 -8.03 5.95
CA LYS A 196 -18.61 -8.06 6.16
C LYS A 196 -19.34 -8.45 4.89
N TRP A 197 -18.96 -7.86 3.74
CA TRP A 197 -19.58 -8.16 2.46
C TRP A 197 -19.35 -9.62 2.06
N ILE A 198 -18.10 -10.11 2.15
CA ILE A 198 -17.76 -11.51 1.87
C ILE A 198 -18.55 -12.46 2.77
N ALA A 199 -18.65 -12.19 4.07
CA ALA A 199 -19.40 -13.03 5.00
C ALA A 199 -20.91 -13.03 4.70
N GLY A 200 -21.48 -11.87 4.34
CA GLY A 200 -22.88 -11.76 3.92
C GLY A 200 -23.15 -12.55 2.63
N VAL A 201 -22.21 -12.55 1.69
CA VAL A 201 -22.28 -13.35 0.46
C VAL A 201 -22.19 -14.85 0.76
N LEU A 202 -21.19 -15.29 1.53
CA LEU A 202 -20.97 -16.70 1.85
C LEU A 202 -22.12 -17.31 2.67
N SER A 203 -22.78 -16.51 3.51
CA SER A 203 -23.96 -16.93 4.27
C SER A 203 -25.27 -16.91 3.46
N GLY A 204 -25.24 -16.43 2.21
CA GLY A 204 -26.41 -16.31 1.34
C GLY A 204 -27.33 -15.13 1.66
N HIS A 205 -26.95 -14.24 2.60
CA HIS A 205 -27.73 -13.04 2.92
C HIS A 205 -27.59 -11.95 1.83
N ILE A 206 -26.44 -11.91 1.16
CA ILE A 206 -26.15 -10.96 0.08
C ILE A 206 -25.95 -11.77 -1.21
N ALA A 207 -26.73 -11.45 -2.24
CA ALA A 207 -26.55 -12.06 -3.55
C ALA A 207 -25.42 -11.36 -4.30
N LEU A 208 -24.57 -12.13 -4.98
CA LEU A 208 -23.69 -11.59 -6.02
C LEU A 208 -24.42 -11.52 -7.37
N PRO A 209 -24.04 -10.58 -8.25
CA PRO A 209 -24.40 -10.66 -9.66
C PRO A 209 -23.92 -11.96 -10.30
N THR A 210 -24.41 -12.25 -11.49
CA THR A 210 -23.92 -13.37 -12.30
C THR A 210 -22.43 -13.20 -12.63
N PRO A 211 -21.68 -14.29 -12.88
CA PRO A 211 -20.29 -14.22 -13.33
C PRO A 211 -20.10 -13.34 -14.57
N GLU A 212 -21.07 -13.33 -15.48
CA GLU A 212 -21.10 -12.50 -16.68
C GLU A 212 -21.19 -11.01 -16.33
N GLU A 213 -22.14 -10.62 -15.48
CA GLU A 213 -22.30 -9.23 -15.02
C GLU A 213 -21.08 -8.74 -14.23
N MET A 214 -20.52 -9.59 -13.37
CA MET A 214 -19.27 -9.28 -12.65
C MET A 214 -18.11 -9.06 -13.62
N MET A 215 -18.01 -9.86 -14.68
CA MET A 215 -16.98 -9.71 -15.70
C MET A 215 -17.18 -8.45 -16.55
N GLU A 216 -18.43 -8.07 -16.85
CA GLU A 216 -18.76 -6.83 -17.53
C GLU A 216 -18.35 -5.60 -16.71
N ASP A 217 -18.62 -5.59 -15.40
CA ASP A 217 -18.16 -4.53 -14.48
C ASP A 217 -16.63 -4.40 -14.48
N VAL A 218 -15.91 -5.53 -14.41
CA VAL A 218 -14.44 -5.54 -14.47
C VAL A 218 -13.92 -4.95 -15.78
N LYS A 219 -14.51 -5.33 -16.92
CA LYS A 219 -14.13 -4.79 -18.23
C LYS A 219 -14.41 -3.30 -18.33
N ALA A 220 -15.57 -2.85 -17.87
CA ALA A 220 -15.94 -1.43 -17.84
C ALA A 220 -14.98 -0.61 -16.97
N PHE A 221 -14.56 -1.15 -15.83
CA PHE A 221 -13.54 -0.53 -14.99
C PHE A 221 -12.20 -0.42 -15.71
N TYR A 222 -11.73 -1.48 -16.38
CA TYR A 222 -10.48 -1.43 -17.15
C TYR A 222 -10.53 -0.42 -18.29
N LEU A 223 -11.65 -0.31 -19.01
CA LEU A 223 -11.85 0.70 -20.04
C LEU A 223 -11.77 2.12 -19.46
N THR A 224 -12.30 2.35 -18.25
CA THR A 224 -12.16 3.64 -17.55
C THR A 224 -10.70 3.97 -17.23
N LEU A 225 -9.93 2.98 -16.78
CA LEU A 225 -8.49 3.15 -16.51
C LEU A 225 -7.72 3.48 -17.79
N GLU A 226 -7.99 2.76 -18.88
CA GLU A 226 -7.36 2.97 -20.19
C GLU A 226 -7.70 4.36 -20.75
N ALA A 227 -8.98 4.76 -20.72
CA ALA A 227 -9.41 6.08 -21.17
C ALA A 227 -8.77 7.22 -20.36
N SER A 228 -8.43 6.96 -19.09
CA SER A 228 -7.77 7.92 -18.20
C SER A 228 -6.24 7.83 -18.24
N ASN A 229 -5.66 7.00 -19.12
CA ASN A 229 -4.23 6.70 -19.18
C ASN A 229 -3.63 6.24 -17.84
N ILE A 230 -4.43 5.55 -17.01
CA ILE A 230 -3.98 5.00 -15.73
C ILE A 230 -3.30 3.64 -16.00
N PRO A 231 -2.01 3.48 -15.67
CA PRO A 231 -1.27 2.25 -15.95
C PRO A 231 -1.75 1.06 -15.10
N LYS A 232 -1.51 -0.17 -15.59
CA LYS A 232 -1.96 -1.42 -14.95
C LYS A 232 -1.60 -1.53 -13.47
N TYR A 233 -0.37 -1.16 -13.08
CA TYR A 233 0.05 -1.20 -11.68
C TYR A 233 -0.73 -0.30 -10.71
N ARG A 234 -1.58 0.60 -11.23
CA ARG A 234 -2.48 1.45 -10.44
C ARG A 234 -3.91 0.91 -10.36
N THR A 235 -4.21 -0.26 -10.92
CA THR A 235 -5.58 -0.81 -10.93
C THR A 235 -6.21 -0.95 -9.54
N HIS A 236 -5.42 -1.21 -8.50
CA HIS A 236 -5.91 -1.30 -7.12
C HIS A 236 -5.61 -0.03 -6.29
N ASN A 237 -5.21 1.06 -6.92
CA ASN A 237 -5.04 2.34 -6.21
C ASN A 237 -6.40 3.01 -6.06
N LEU A 238 -6.91 3.09 -4.83
CA LEU A 238 -8.20 3.72 -4.54
C LEU A 238 -8.06 5.04 -3.79
N GLY A 239 -6.86 5.64 -3.71
CA GLY A 239 -6.64 6.76 -2.79
C GLY A 239 -7.57 7.97 -2.97
N VAL A 240 -8.07 8.20 -4.20
CA VAL A 240 -9.02 9.29 -4.50
C VAL A 240 -10.47 8.90 -4.21
N CYS A 241 -10.86 7.63 -4.40
CA CYS A 241 -12.24 7.16 -4.34
C CYS A 241 -12.48 6.13 -3.23
N GLN A 242 -11.56 5.99 -2.27
CA GLN A 242 -11.63 4.95 -1.23
C GLN A 242 -12.94 5.01 -0.44
N PHE A 243 -13.40 6.21 -0.08
CA PHE A 243 -14.61 6.36 0.72
C PHE A 243 -15.88 6.16 -0.10
N GLU A 244 -15.85 6.42 -1.42
CA GLU A 244 -16.94 6.03 -2.32
C GLU A 244 -17.05 4.50 -2.42
N TYR A 245 -15.91 3.82 -2.51
CA TYR A 245 -15.83 2.37 -2.50
C TYR A 245 -16.29 1.77 -1.16
N ASP A 246 -15.84 2.33 -0.04
CA ASP A 246 -16.24 1.92 1.31
C ASP A 246 -17.76 2.12 1.51
N ASN A 247 -18.30 3.27 1.10
CA ASN A 247 -19.75 3.53 1.16
C ASN A 247 -20.55 2.58 0.26
N TRP A 248 -20.00 2.22 -0.91
CA TRP A 248 -20.59 1.19 -1.75
C TRP A 248 -20.63 -0.17 -1.02
N LEU A 249 -19.52 -0.62 -0.42
CA LEU A 249 -19.50 -1.85 0.37
C LEU A 249 -20.47 -1.81 1.55
N ALA A 250 -20.53 -0.69 2.27
CA ALA A 250 -21.44 -0.49 3.40
C ALA A 250 -22.90 -0.64 2.97
N SER A 251 -23.26 -0.08 1.81
CA SER A 251 -24.60 -0.21 1.22
C SER A 251 -24.96 -1.66 0.87
N GLN A 252 -23.98 -2.49 0.49
CA GLN A 252 -24.22 -3.93 0.24
C GLN A 252 -24.48 -4.69 1.54
N CYS A 253 -23.92 -4.23 2.66
CA CYS A 253 -23.99 -4.88 3.96
C CYS A 253 -25.13 -4.36 4.86
N ASP A 254 -25.96 -3.44 4.37
CA ASP A 254 -26.96 -2.71 5.16
C ASP A 254 -26.36 -2.11 6.45
N CYS A 255 -25.16 -1.54 6.35
CA CYS A 255 -24.48 -0.88 7.46
C CYS A 255 -24.22 0.61 7.18
N PRO A 256 -24.02 1.42 8.23
CA PRO A 256 -23.66 2.83 8.05
C PRO A 256 -22.40 2.98 7.19
N GLY A 257 -22.40 4.00 6.33
CA GLY A 257 -21.23 4.40 5.57
C GLY A 257 -20.17 5.06 6.45
N ILE A 258 -19.08 5.48 5.82
CA ILE A 258 -17.98 6.20 6.45
C ILE A 258 -18.47 7.56 6.97
N GLU A 259 -18.05 7.88 8.19
CA GLU A 259 -18.41 9.11 8.87
C GLU A 259 -17.73 10.33 8.20
N GLU A 260 -18.46 11.45 8.09
CA GLU A 260 -17.97 12.65 7.43
C GLU A 260 -16.69 13.20 8.10
N TRP A 261 -16.64 13.22 9.44
CA TRP A 261 -15.44 13.64 10.17
C TRP A 261 -14.20 12.83 9.80
N ARG A 262 -14.36 11.54 9.44
CA ARG A 262 -13.24 10.67 9.07
C ARG A 262 -12.69 11.03 7.70
N VAL A 263 -13.56 11.38 6.76
CA VAL A 263 -13.18 11.89 5.44
C VAL A 263 -12.42 13.21 5.59
N GLN A 264 -12.97 14.13 6.40
CA GLN A 264 -12.35 15.43 6.66
C GLN A 264 -11.00 15.32 7.36
N MET A 265 -10.86 14.40 8.34
CA MET A 265 -9.58 14.11 8.99
C MET A 265 -8.55 13.55 8.01
N TYR A 266 -8.95 12.64 7.12
CA TYR A 266 -8.05 12.09 6.11
C TYR A 266 -7.51 13.20 5.20
N ASP A 267 -8.37 14.10 4.74
CA ASP A 267 -7.98 15.24 3.91
C ASP A 267 -7.10 16.25 4.66
N ALA A 268 -7.45 16.56 5.92
CA ALA A 268 -6.69 17.46 6.78
C ALA A 268 -5.27 16.91 7.05
N ALA A 269 -5.18 15.64 7.44
CA ALA A 269 -3.89 14.96 7.65
C ALA A 269 -3.07 14.87 6.35
N GLY A 270 -3.73 14.62 5.21
CA GLY A 270 -3.09 14.63 3.90
C GLY A 270 -2.47 15.99 3.54
N LYS A 271 -3.22 17.08 3.76
CA LYS A 271 -2.73 18.46 3.56
C LYS A 271 -1.60 18.81 4.52
N SER A 272 -1.75 18.49 5.81
CA SER A 272 -0.72 18.77 6.82
C SER A 272 0.58 18.03 6.49
N LYS A 273 0.49 16.75 6.09
CA LYS A 273 1.65 15.96 5.67
C LYS A 273 2.39 16.55 4.45
N LEU A 274 1.67 17.18 3.52
CA LEU A 274 2.28 17.82 2.36
C LEU A 274 2.93 19.17 2.70
N LEU A 275 2.29 19.96 3.57
CA LEU A 275 2.73 21.31 3.90
C LEU A 275 3.82 21.35 4.99
N ARG A 276 3.70 20.47 5.98
CA ARG A 276 4.54 20.42 7.19
C ARG A 276 4.99 18.99 7.48
N PRO A 277 5.73 18.38 6.54
CA PRO A 277 6.10 16.96 6.59
C PRO A 277 6.79 16.56 7.90
N GLU A 278 7.54 17.47 8.52
CA GLU A 278 8.31 17.33 9.74
C GLU A 278 7.48 17.31 11.04
N ILE A 279 6.40 18.10 11.13
CA ILE A 279 5.64 18.29 12.37
C ILE A 279 4.18 17.81 12.31
N TYR A 280 3.67 17.35 11.15
CA TYR A 280 2.25 16.99 11.00
C TYR A 280 1.72 15.93 11.97
N ARG A 281 2.60 15.16 12.63
CA ARG A 281 2.22 14.15 13.63
C ARG A 281 2.04 14.74 15.03
N ASP A 282 2.65 15.89 15.29
CA ASP A 282 2.66 16.55 16.61
C ASP A 282 1.79 17.81 16.60
N GLU A 283 1.68 18.48 15.45
CA GLU A 283 0.88 19.69 15.24
C GLU A 283 -0.21 19.45 14.19
N MET A 284 -1.46 19.40 14.65
CA MET A 284 -2.65 19.26 13.80
C MET A 284 -3.67 20.35 14.13
N ASP A 285 -4.23 20.97 13.09
CA ASP A 285 -5.25 22.02 13.22
C ASP A 285 -6.66 21.43 13.00
N ASP A 286 -6.98 20.32 13.68
CA ASP A 286 -8.20 19.52 13.49
C ASP A 286 -8.92 19.14 14.79
N ASP A 287 -8.69 19.88 15.89
CA ASP A 287 -9.29 19.66 17.21
C ASP A 287 -10.83 19.49 17.16
N ASP A 288 -11.52 20.27 16.31
CA ASP A 288 -12.98 20.16 16.14
C ASP A 288 -13.40 18.79 15.59
N LEU A 289 -12.64 18.25 14.62
CA LEU A 289 -12.89 16.91 14.07
C LEU A 289 -12.64 15.83 15.11
N VAL A 290 -11.57 16.00 15.92
CA VAL A 290 -11.25 15.09 17.03
C VAL A 290 -12.40 15.04 18.02
N LEU A 291 -13.00 16.17 18.37
CA LEU A 291 -14.18 16.23 19.24
C LEU A 291 -15.41 15.54 18.63
N GLU A 292 -15.66 15.72 17.33
CA GLU A 292 -16.75 15.03 16.62
C GLU A 292 -16.56 13.51 16.63
N ALA A 293 -15.34 13.04 16.34
CA ALA A 293 -14.99 11.62 16.40
C ALA A 293 -15.23 11.05 17.80
N TYR A 294 -14.78 11.73 18.86
CA TYR A 294 -15.02 11.31 20.24
C TYR A 294 -16.51 11.29 20.60
N ALA A 295 -17.31 12.22 20.09
CA ALA A 295 -18.75 12.23 20.30
C ALA A 295 -19.41 11.01 19.64
N ASP A 296 -18.97 10.62 18.44
CA ASP A 296 -19.44 9.41 17.78
C ASP A 296 -19.01 8.13 18.54
N PHE A 297 -17.75 8.05 18.98
CA PHE A 297 -17.21 6.89 19.69
C PHE A 297 -17.95 6.58 21.01
N LYS A 298 -18.55 7.58 21.66
CA LYS A 298 -19.39 7.37 22.86
C LYS A 298 -20.57 6.42 22.62
N LYS A 299 -21.05 6.27 21.37
CA LYS A 299 -22.11 5.32 21.01
C LYS A 299 -21.71 3.86 21.22
N TYR A 300 -20.41 3.56 21.15
CA TYR A 300 -19.86 2.21 21.23
C TYR A 300 -19.32 1.87 22.63
N THR A 301 -18.84 2.87 23.38
CA THR A 301 -18.30 2.67 24.74
C THR A 301 -19.39 2.66 25.82
N SER A 302 -20.56 3.25 25.57
CA SER A 302 -21.70 3.23 26.51
C SER A 302 -22.51 1.92 26.47
N LYS A 303 -22.45 1.15 25.38
CA LYS A 303 -23.15 -0.13 25.23
C LYS A 303 -22.45 -1.33 25.89
N SER A 304 -21.19 -1.19 26.32
CA SER A 304 -20.45 -2.29 26.99
C SER A 304 -20.76 -2.43 28.49
N GLN A 305 -21.49 -1.49 29.10
CA GLN A 305 -21.85 -1.56 30.53
C GLN A 305 -23.19 -2.25 30.82
N SER A 306 -23.96 -2.66 29.81
CA SER A 306 -25.29 -3.28 30.01
C SER A 306 -25.39 -4.78 29.69
N SER A 307 -24.25 -5.49 29.57
CA SER A 307 -24.22 -6.95 29.46
C SER A 307 -23.59 -7.63 30.67
N SER A 308 -24.06 -7.26 31.87
CA SER A 308 -23.95 -8.09 33.08
C SER A 308 -25.36 -8.40 33.62
N CYS A 309 -26.05 -9.32 32.96
CA CYS A 309 -27.18 -10.04 33.54
C CYS A 309 -27.22 -11.47 33.01
N PHE A 310 -26.26 -12.27 33.43
CA PHE A 310 -26.53 -13.67 33.75
C PHE A 310 -26.31 -13.82 35.26
N SER A 311 -27.42 -13.87 35.99
CA SER A 311 -27.47 -14.38 37.35
C SER A 311 -28.75 -15.18 37.52
N GLN A 312 -28.52 -16.42 37.97
CA GLN A 312 -29.42 -17.54 38.29
C GLN A 312 -29.85 -18.43 37.13
#